data_AF-A0A8T5ZP66-F1
#
_entry.id   AF-A0A8T5ZP66-F1
#
_cell.length_a   1.000
_cell.length_b   1.000
_cell.length_c   1.000
_cell.angle_alpha   90.00
_cell.angle_beta   90.00
_cell.angle_gamma   90.00
#
_symmetry.space_group_name_H-M   'P 1'
#
loop_
_entity.id
_entity.type
_entity.pdbx_description
1 polymer ?
#
loop_
_entity_poly.entity_id
_entity_poly.type
_entity_poly.pdbx_seq_one_letter_code
_entity_poly.pdbx_strand_id
1 'polypeptide(L)' 'TTQSKGYPFEVVLSGQERDGVALADQVKSIAWRARGATKKGTVAPEELQLIKAKINVLIG' A
#
# COMPACT_ATOMS: atom_id res chain seq x y z
N THR A 1 -5.08 1.90 -5.27
CA THR A 1 -6.27 2.00 -6.14
C THR A 1 -7.45 2.38 -5.25
N THR A 2 -8.38 3.23 -5.70
CA THR A 2 -9.55 3.64 -4.90
C THR A 2 -10.74 2.68 -5.04
N GLN A 3 -10.59 1.62 -5.84
CA GLN A 3 -11.60 0.57 -5.99
C GLN A 3 -10.98 -0.75 -5.52
N SER A 4 -11.58 -1.35 -4.49
CA SER A 4 -11.25 -2.71 -4.07
C SER A 4 -11.77 -3.69 -5.12
N LYS A 5 -10.95 -4.68 -5.49
CA LYS A 5 -11.35 -5.74 -6.44
C LYS A 5 -11.47 -7.11 -5.79
N GLY A 6 -11.30 -7.22 -4.47
CA GLY A 6 -11.37 -8.48 -3.73
C GLY A 6 -10.13 -9.36 -3.94
N TYR A 7 -8.99 -8.75 -4.25
CA TYR A 7 -7.75 -9.45 -4.56
C TYR A 7 -6.97 -9.76 -3.26
N PRO A 8 -6.39 -10.97 -3.09
CA PRO A 8 -5.85 -11.43 -1.80
C PRO A 8 -4.69 -10.58 -1.27
N PHE A 9 -3.98 -9.84 -2.14
CA PHE A 9 -2.88 -8.95 -1.75
C PHE A 9 -3.29 -7.49 -1.53
N GLU A 10 -4.59 -7.21 -1.57
CA GLU A 10 -5.16 -5.91 -1.23
C GLU A 10 -5.12 -5.70 0.29
N VAL A 11 -4.63 -4.54 0.72
CA VAL A 11 -4.73 -4.06 2.09
C VAL A 11 -5.52 -2.76 2.08
N VAL A 12 -6.67 -2.79 2.74
CA VAL A 12 -7.52 -1.61 2.91
C VAL A 12 -6.77 -0.62 3.81
N LEU A 13 -6.70 0.63 3.35
CA LEU A 13 -6.14 1.76 4.07
C LEU A 13 -7.28 2.65 4.54
N SER A 14 -7.51 2.65 5.85
CA SER A 14 -8.54 3.42 6.55
C SER A 14 -7.94 4.75 7.04
N GLY A 15 -7.27 5.47 6.15
CA GLY A 15 -6.56 6.72 6.44
C GLY A 15 -7.44 7.97 6.22
N GLN A 16 -7.29 8.95 7.13
CA GLN A 16 -8.10 10.17 7.31
C GLN A 16 -8.59 10.94 6.06
N GLU A 17 -7.98 10.79 4.89
CA GLU A 17 -8.31 11.61 3.72
C GLU A 17 -8.95 10.84 2.56
N ARG A 18 -8.75 9.52 2.41
CA ARG A 18 -9.45 8.68 1.41
C ARG A 18 -9.37 7.19 1.71
N ASP A 19 -10.51 6.52 1.60
CA ASP A 19 -10.58 5.08 1.44
C ASP A 19 -9.78 4.64 0.20
N GLY A 20 -8.93 3.64 0.38
CA GLY A 20 -8.11 3.13 -0.70
C GLY A 20 -7.47 1.81 -0.35
N VAL A 21 -6.86 1.20 -1.35
CA VAL A 21 -6.25 -0.11 -1.22
C VAL A 21 -4.80 -0.04 -1.67
N ALA A 22 -3.90 -0.55 -0.81
CA ALA A 22 -2.52 -0.86 -1.14
C ALA A 22 -2.43 -2.27 -1.73
N LEU A 23 -1.70 -2.40 -2.85
CA LEU A 23 -1.40 -3.70 -3.47
C LEU A 23 -0.03 -4.16 -2.98
N ALA A 24 0.00 -5.17 -2.13
CA ALA A 24 1.23 -5.69 -1.55
C ALA A 24 2.11 -6.42 -2.58
N ASP A 25 1.54 -6.87 -3.71
CA ASP A 25 2.27 -7.58 -4.76
C ASP A 25 2.92 -6.67 -5.82
N GLN A 26 2.50 -5.41 -5.90
CA GLN A 26 2.97 -4.46 -6.92
C GLN A 26 4.10 -3.56 -6.40
N VAL A 27 5.08 -4.13 -5.70
CA VAL A 27 6.22 -3.39 -5.16
C VAL A 27 7.14 -2.94 -6.31
N LYS A 28 7.43 -1.63 -6.38
CA LYS A 28 8.29 -1.04 -7.41
C LYS A 28 9.32 -0.10 -6.80
N SER A 29 10.57 -0.21 -7.26
CA SER A 29 11.61 0.77 -6.96
C SER A 29 11.56 1.91 -7.98
N ILE A 30 11.21 3.11 -7.55
CA ILE A 30 11.14 4.30 -8.42
C ILE A 30 11.85 5.49 -7.77
N ALA A 31 12.48 6.32 -8.60
CA ALA A 31 13.02 7.61 -8.18
C ALA A 31 11.87 8.61 -7.92
N TRP A 32 11.23 8.47 -6.76
CA TRP A 32 10.03 9.23 -6.39
C TRP A 32 10.32 10.72 -6.18
N ARG A 33 11.52 11.07 -5.70
CA ARG A 33 11.98 12.47 -5.57
C ARG A 33 12.06 13.18 -6.92
N ALA A 34 12.67 12.52 -7.91
CA ALA A 34 12.77 13.05 -9.28
C ALA A 34 11.40 13.16 -9.97
N ARG A 35 10.40 12.43 -9.50
CA ARG A 35 9.01 12.47 -9.99
C ARG A 35 8.11 13.43 -9.21
N GLY A 36 8.64 14.19 -8.26
CA GLY A 36 7.88 15.16 -7.48
C GLY A 36 6.79 14.54 -6.60
N ALA A 37 6.95 13.27 -6.19
CA ALA A 37 5.97 12.61 -5.34
C ALA A 37 5.93 13.27 -3.96
N THR A 38 4.75 13.69 -3.53
CA THR A 38 4.49 14.27 -2.21
C THR A 38 3.87 13.25 -1.27
N LYS A 39 4.09 13.43 0.04
CA LYS A 39 3.48 12.57 1.06
C LYS A 39 1.96 12.79 1.03
N LYS A 40 1.22 11.75 0.63
CA LYS A 40 -0.24 11.78 0.56
C LYS A 40 -0.93 11.63 1.92
N GLY A 41 -0.28 10.98 2.89
CA GLY A 41 -0.88 10.69 4.19
C GLY A 41 -0.05 9.70 5.00
N THR A 42 -0.64 9.20 6.08
CA THR A 42 -0.06 8.17 6.94
C THR A 42 -1.08 7.03 7.08
N VAL A 43 -0.59 5.78 7.06
CA VAL A 43 -1.41 4.58 7.28
C VAL A 43 -1.28 4.14 8.73
N ALA A 44 -2.26 3.38 9.22
CA ALA A 44 -2.17 2.81 10.57
C ALA A 44 -1.00 1.81 10.65
N PRO A 45 -0.35 1.68 11.82
CA PRO A 45 0.74 0.74 11.99
C PRO A 45 0.33 -0.71 11.73
N GLU A 46 -0.92 -1.06 12.05
CA GLU A 46 -1.49 -2.39 11.82
C GLU A 46 -1.64 -2.70 10.31
N GLU A 47 -2.09 -1.71 9.53
CA GLU A 47 -2.17 -1.81 8.06
C GLU A 47 -0.78 -1.99 7.45
N LEU A 48 0.22 -1.26 7.95
CA LEU A 48 1.60 -1.39 7.50
C LEU A 48 2.18 -2.78 7.82
N GLN A 49 1.85 -3.35 8.98
CA GLN A 49 2.25 -4.71 9.33
C GLN A 49 1.61 -5.74 8.39
N LEU A 50 0.33 -5.59 8.06
CA LEU A 50 -0.36 -6.49 7.13
C LEU A 50 0.25 -6.42 5.72
N ILE A 51 0.61 -5.21 5.25
CA ILE A 51 1.31 -5.04 3.97
C ILE A 51 2.66 -5.78 3.99
N LYS A 52 3.46 -5.62 5.04
CA LYS A 52 4.76 -6.31 5.17
C LYS A 52 4.60 -7.84 5.23
N ALA A 53 3.62 -8.34 5.97
CA ALA A 53 3.35 -9.77 6.06
C ALA A 53 3.00 -10.35 4.68
N LYS A 54 2.14 -9.67 3.93
CA LYS A 54 1.76 -10.07 2.57
C LYS A 54 2.92 -9.99 1.58
N ILE A 55 3.78 -8.98 1.69
CA ILE A 55 5.02 -8.89 0.90
C ILE A 55 5.95 -10.06 1.23
N ASN A 56 6.09 -10.43 2.50
CA ASN A 56 6.98 -11.52 2.90
C ASN A 56 6.55 -12.86 2.29
N VAL A 57 5.25 -13.12 2.20
CA VAL A 57 4.70 -14.31 1.52
C VAL A 57 5.08 -14.37 0.03
N LEU A 58 5.32 -13.22 -0.61
CA LEU A 58 5.69 -13.16 -2.04
C LEU A 58 7.20 -13.30 -2.27
N ILE A 59 8.02 -12.97 -1.28
CA ILE A 59 9.48 -12.93 -1.42
C ILE A 59 10.15 -14.19 -0.83
N GLY A 60 9.52 -14.86 0.14
CA GLY A 60 10.02 -16.09 0.77
C GLY A 60 10.87 -15.82 2.00
#